data_AF-A0A536QR48-F1
#
_entry.id   AF-A0A536QR48-F1
#
_cell.length_a   1.000
_cell.length_b   1.000
_cell.length_c   1.000
_cell.angle_alpha   90.00
_cell.angle_beta   90.00
_cell.angle_gamma   90.00
#
_symmetry.space_group_name_H-M   'P 1'
#
loop_
_entity.id
_entity.type
_entity.pdbx_description
1 polymer ?
#
loop_
_entity_poly.entity_id
_entity_poly.type
_entity_poly.pdbx_seq_one_letter_code
_entity_poly.pdbx_strand_id
1 'polypeptide(L)'
;MTKNAALSEFFRYNRWANLRLIEDCSRLSEAQLDLRANTASRSVRELFAHLVGSQLTFILRTKGRQHEGEGRVVDPWPGLPTIRELAAASSDELIAIAASLTDEESVDLPYEGKTYRYPRSFFLLHAFEHGMEHRTEIKVTLAQAGVETPDLDGWFYSEAAGFGREVG
;
A
#
# COMPACT_ATOMS: atom_id res chain seq x y z
N MET A 1 1.98 -17.87 -18.22
CA MET A 1 1.09 -18.26 -17.10
C MET A 1 1.61 -17.58 -15.84
N THR A 2 0.75 -16.91 -15.09
CA THR A 2 1.09 -16.34 -13.77
C THR A 2 1.46 -17.47 -12.81
N LYS A 3 2.64 -17.43 -12.20
CA LYS A 3 3.10 -18.50 -11.31
C LYS A 3 2.39 -18.48 -9.96
N ASN A 4 2.06 -17.29 -9.46
CA ASN A 4 1.38 -17.12 -8.17
C ASN A 4 0.10 -16.27 -8.31
N ALA A 5 -0.96 -16.90 -8.84
CA ALA A 5 -2.22 -16.21 -9.14
C ALA A 5 -2.91 -15.67 -7.87
N ALA A 6 -2.90 -16.45 -6.78
CA ALA A 6 -3.48 -16.03 -5.51
C ALA A 6 -2.74 -14.83 -4.92
N LEU A 7 -1.40 -14.87 -4.82
CA LEU A 7 -0.61 -13.73 -4.31
C LEU A 7 -0.80 -12.48 -5.17
N SER A 8 -0.89 -12.65 -6.50
CA SER A 8 -1.19 -11.53 -7.40
C SER A 8 -2.54 -10.89 -7.07
N GLU A 9 -3.54 -11.69 -6.67
CA GLU A 9 -4.87 -11.19 -6.32
C GLU A 9 -4.88 -10.37 -5.03
N PHE A 10 -4.12 -10.77 -4.02
CA PHE A 10 -3.91 -9.94 -2.81
C PHE A 10 -3.40 -8.54 -3.18
N PHE A 11 -2.48 -8.43 -4.15
CA PHE A 11 -1.98 -7.13 -4.59
C PHE A 11 -2.92 -6.37 -5.53
N ARG A 12 -3.77 -7.06 -6.30
CA ARG A 12 -4.85 -6.40 -7.05
C ARG A 12 -5.88 -5.78 -6.11
N TYR A 13 -6.23 -6.48 -5.03
CA TYR A 13 -7.04 -5.91 -3.94
C TYR A 13 -6.32 -4.71 -3.35
N ASN A 14 -5.07 -4.88 -2.89
CA ASN A 14 -4.29 -3.81 -2.26
C ASN A 14 -4.24 -2.55 -3.14
N ARG A 15 -4.03 -2.72 -4.45
CA ARG A 15 -4.07 -1.65 -5.45
C ARG A 15 -5.43 -0.97 -5.47
N TRP A 16 -6.52 -1.73 -5.62
CA TRP A 16 -7.88 -1.20 -5.65
C TRP A 16 -8.19 -0.41 -4.36
N ALA A 17 -7.87 -0.98 -3.20
CA ALA A 17 -8.14 -0.36 -1.91
C ALA A 17 -7.35 0.95 -1.71
N ASN A 18 -6.07 0.97 -2.09
CA ASN A 18 -5.25 2.19 -2.07
C ASN A 18 -5.84 3.27 -2.96
N LEU A 19 -6.10 2.94 -4.23
CA LEU A 19 -6.58 3.92 -5.20
C LEU A 19 -7.98 4.42 -4.87
N ARG A 20 -8.87 3.55 -4.39
CA ARG A 20 -10.22 3.93 -3.97
C ARG A 20 -10.19 4.89 -2.79
N LEU A 21 -9.36 4.60 -1.77
CA LEU A 21 -9.24 5.50 -0.61
C LEU A 21 -8.64 6.86 -1.00
N ILE A 22 -7.56 6.89 -1.78
CA ILE A 22 -6.91 8.12 -2.24
C ILE A 22 -7.88 8.98 -3.07
N GLU A 23 -8.65 8.35 -3.95
CA GLU A 23 -9.61 9.03 -4.82
C GLU A 23 -10.77 9.65 -4.05
N ASP A 24 -11.34 8.93 -3.09
CA ASP A 24 -12.38 9.48 -2.23
C ASP A 24 -11.86 10.65 -1.38
N CYS A 25 -10.61 10.53 -0.91
CA CYS A 25 -9.92 11.57 -0.14
C CYS A 25 -9.44 12.77 -0.98
N SER A 26 -9.58 12.75 -2.31
CA SER A 26 -9.14 13.85 -3.19
C SER A 26 -9.83 15.19 -2.90
N ARG A 27 -10.95 15.16 -2.17
CA ARG A 27 -11.77 16.33 -1.80
C ARG A 27 -11.52 16.83 -0.39
N LEU A 28 -10.60 16.21 0.36
CA LEU A 28 -10.26 16.67 1.70
C LEU A 28 -9.67 18.09 1.64
N SER A 29 -10.10 18.91 2.59
CA SER A 29 -9.46 20.20 2.86
C SER A 29 -8.08 20.01 3.50
N GLU A 30 -7.24 21.05 3.46
CA GLU A 30 -5.94 21.04 4.16
C GLU A 30 -6.10 20.73 5.66
N ALA A 31 -7.12 21.29 6.30
CA ALA A 31 -7.41 21.02 7.71
C ALA A 31 -7.74 19.54 7.97
N GLN A 32 -8.45 18.88 7.04
CA GLN A 32 -8.73 17.44 7.14
C GLN A 32 -7.49 16.59 6.86
N LEU A 33 -6.62 17.02 5.95
CA LEU A 33 -5.33 16.37 5.70
C LEU A 33 -4.37 16.46 6.90
N ASP A 34 -4.56 17.45 7.77
CA ASP A 34 -3.77 17.65 8.99
C ASP A 34 -4.36 16.98 10.24
N LEU A 35 -5.53 16.33 10.13
CA LEU A 35 -6.12 15.57 11.23
C LEU A 35 -5.20 14.43 11.67
N ARG A 36 -5.18 14.19 12.99
CA ARG A 36 -4.45 13.11 13.66
C ARG A 36 -5.42 12.38 14.59
N ALA A 37 -5.31 11.06 14.69
CA ALA A 37 -6.12 10.27 15.64
C ALA A 37 -5.80 10.63 17.10
N ASN A 38 -4.54 10.97 17.38
CA ASN A 38 -4.05 11.51 18.64
C ASN A 38 -2.78 12.33 18.43
N THR A 39 -2.30 13.02 19.47
CA THR A 39 -1.14 13.93 19.39
C THR A 39 0.18 13.28 18.98
N ALA A 40 0.34 11.96 19.16
CA ALA A 40 1.55 11.22 18.79
C ALA A 40 1.44 10.51 17.42
N SER A 41 0.23 10.37 16.88
CA SER A 41 -0.01 9.73 15.58
C SER A 41 0.37 10.63 14.40
N ARG A 42 0.64 10.02 13.25
CA ARG A 42 0.80 10.74 11.97
C ARG A 42 -0.49 11.42 11.54
N SER A 43 -0.40 12.54 10.83
CA SER A 43 -1.56 13.14 10.17
C SER A 43 -2.03 12.32 8.98
N VAL A 44 -3.23 12.58 8.47
CA VAL A 44 -3.76 11.90 7.27
C VAL A 44 -2.79 12.02 6.08
N ARG A 45 -2.23 13.20 5.82
CA ARG A 45 -1.24 13.36 4.74
C ARG A 45 0.07 12.62 5.01
N GLU A 46 0.55 12.63 6.25
CA GLU A 46 1.74 11.87 6.64
C GLU A 46 1.51 10.37 6.50
N LEU A 47 0.30 9.88 6.80
CA LEU A 47 -0.09 8.48 6.60
C LEU A 47 -0.15 8.11 5.12
N PHE A 48 -0.71 8.95 4.25
CA PHE A 48 -0.69 8.70 2.80
C PHE A 48 0.72 8.69 2.21
N ALA A 49 1.57 9.63 2.64
CA ALA A 49 2.98 9.66 2.25
C ALA A 49 3.71 8.39 2.73
N HIS A 50 3.50 8.00 3.99
CA HIS A 50 4.12 6.83 4.61
C HIS A 50 3.65 5.51 3.98
N LEU A 51 2.36 5.38 3.66
CA LEU A 51 1.76 4.26 2.96
C LEU A 51 2.48 3.98 1.63
N VAL A 52 2.62 5.01 0.78
CA VAL A 52 3.23 4.88 -0.55
C VAL A 52 4.75 4.79 -0.46
N GLY A 53 5.38 5.62 0.39
CA GLY A 53 6.82 5.60 0.60
C GLY A 53 7.32 4.23 1.07
N SER A 54 6.62 3.62 2.04
CA SER A 54 6.95 2.29 2.53
C SER A 54 6.74 1.21 1.45
N GLN A 55 5.72 1.35 0.60
CA GLN A 55 5.51 0.45 -0.52
C GLN A 55 6.71 0.44 -1.48
N LEU A 56 7.27 1.61 -1.79
CA LEU A 56 8.51 1.74 -2.58
C LEU A 56 9.71 1.09 -1.88
N THR A 57 9.85 1.27 -0.56
CA THR A 57 10.88 0.60 0.23
C THR A 57 10.74 -0.93 0.14
N PHE A 58 9.53 -1.47 0.28
CA PHE A 58 9.34 -2.92 0.22
C PHE A 58 9.64 -3.50 -1.16
N ILE A 59 9.32 -2.78 -2.24
CA ILE A 59 9.74 -3.14 -3.60
C ILE A 59 11.26 -3.28 -3.69
N LEU A 60 12.02 -2.31 -3.16
CA LEU A 60 13.48 -2.38 -3.11
C LEU A 60 13.96 -3.59 -2.30
N ARG A 61 13.32 -3.87 -1.16
CA ARG A 61 13.67 -5.02 -0.31
C ARG A 61 13.39 -6.35 -0.99
N THR A 62 12.40 -6.45 -1.87
CA THR A 62 12.24 -7.65 -2.74
C THR A 62 13.42 -7.90 -3.67
N LYS A 63 14.35 -6.94 -3.81
CA LYS A 63 15.56 -6.99 -4.64
C LYS A 63 16.84 -7.00 -3.80
N GLY A 64 16.74 -7.21 -2.47
CA GLY A 64 17.89 -7.18 -1.55
C GLY A 64 18.44 -5.78 -1.29
N ARG A 65 17.66 -4.71 -1.58
CA ARG A 65 18.08 -3.32 -1.43
C ARG A 65 17.33 -2.69 -0.26
N GLN A 66 18.06 -2.18 0.73
CA GLN A 66 17.49 -1.79 2.02
C GLN A 66 16.60 -0.55 1.94
N HIS A 67 17.15 0.54 1.41
CA HIS A 67 16.50 1.78 1.01
C HIS A 67 17.52 2.59 0.22
N GLU A 68 17.08 3.50 -0.65
CA GLU A 68 17.95 4.31 -1.51
C GLU A 68 17.53 5.78 -1.59
N GLY A 69 16.61 6.19 -0.73
CA GLY A 69 16.07 7.54 -0.69
C GLY A 69 14.76 7.69 -1.45
N GLU A 70 14.09 6.59 -1.75
CA GLU A 70 12.73 6.53 -2.29
C GLU A 70 11.73 7.34 -1.46
N GLY A 71 11.93 7.48 -0.14
CA GLY A 71 11.10 8.35 0.70
C GLY A 71 11.12 9.83 0.29
N ARG A 72 12.15 10.30 -0.44
CA ARG A 72 12.24 11.69 -0.91
C ARG A 72 11.21 12.05 -1.97
N VAL A 73 10.53 11.07 -2.57
CA VAL A 73 9.47 11.34 -3.57
C VAL A 73 8.12 11.66 -2.93
N VAL A 74 8.00 11.42 -1.62
CA VAL A 74 6.79 11.70 -0.82
C VAL A 74 7.03 12.69 0.32
N ASP A 75 8.29 13.13 0.49
CA ASP A 75 8.71 14.12 1.49
C ASP A 75 9.63 15.17 0.84
N PRO A 76 9.23 16.46 0.78
CA PRO A 76 8.01 17.04 1.36
C PRO A 76 6.71 16.55 0.69
N TRP A 77 5.57 16.71 1.37
CA TRP A 77 4.24 16.29 0.91
C TRP A 77 3.95 16.75 -0.53
N PRO A 78 3.78 15.82 -1.49
CA PRO A 78 3.67 16.18 -2.91
C PRO A 78 2.22 16.36 -3.39
N GLY A 79 1.25 16.26 -2.49
CA GLY A 79 -0.19 16.30 -2.81
C GLY A 79 -0.77 14.94 -3.23
N LEU A 80 -2.09 14.80 -3.05
CA LEU A 80 -2.81 13.57 -3.39
C LEU A 80 -2.68 13.11 -4.86
N PRO A 81 -2.61 14.00 -5.88
CA PRO A 81 -2.41 13.56 -7.27
C PRO A 81 -1.11 12.75 -7.44
N THR A 82 0.01 13.26 -6.91
CA THR A 82 1.30 12.57 -6.96
C THR A 82 1.27 11.28 -6.15
N ILE A 83 0.65 11.29 -4.95
CA ILE A 83 0.47 10.09 -4.13
C ILE A 83 -0.30 9.02 -4.89
N ARG A 84 -1.36 9.39 -5.62
CA ARG A 84 -2.15 8.46 -6.44
C ARG A 84 -1.30 7.81 -7.54
N GLU A 85 -0.55 8.61 -8.28
CA GLU A 85 0.32 8.12 -9.36
C GLU A 85 1.36 7.14 -8.85
N LEU A 86 2.04 7.50 -7.76
CA LEU A 86 3.03 6.65 -7.10
C LEU A 86 2.38 5.36 -6.56
N ALA A 87 1.19 5.45 -5.95
CA ALA A 87 0.45 4.28 -5.45
C ALA A 87 0.07 3.33 -6.58
N ALA A 88 -0.39 3.84 -7.73
CA ALA A 88 -0.72 3.02 -8.90
C ALA A 88 0.52 2.30 -9.44
N ALA A 89 1.59 3.05 -9.72
CA ALA A 89 2.81 2.51 -10.31
C ALA A 89 3.48 1.46 -9.41
N SER A 90 3.61 1.75 -8.11
CA SER A 90 4.21 0.81 -7.15
C SER A 90 3.32 -0.40 -6.90
N SER A 91 1.99 -0.27 -6.97
CA SER A 91 1.10 -1.43 -6.88
C SER A 91 1.23 -2.33 -8.12
N ASP A 92 1.33 -1.76 -9.32
CA ASP A 92 1.53 -2.52 -10.56
C ASP A 92 2.86 -3.30 -10.53
N GLU A 93 3.91 -2.70 -9.95
CA GLU A 93 5.18 -3.39 -9.73
C GLU A 93 5.06 -4.54 -8.72
N LEU A 94 4.37 -4.35 -7.60
CA LEU A 94 4.12 -5.43 -6.63
C LEU A 94 3.32 -6.59 -7.22
N ILE A 95 2.30 -6.29 -8.04
CA ILE A 95 1.54 -7.31 -8.76
C ILE A 95 2.47 -8.09 -9.70
N ALA A 96 3.36 -7.41 -10.43
CA ALA A 96 4.32 -8.06 -11.33
C ALA A 96 5.31 -8.94 -10.55
N ILE A 97 5.84 -8.46 -9.43
CA ILE A 97 6.73 -9.23 -8.55
C ILE A 97 6.01 -10.48 -8.04
N ALA A 98 4.81 -10.31 -7.46
CA ALA A 98 3.97 -11.39 -6.97
C ALA A 98 3.68 -12.44 -8.06
N ALA A 99 3.34 -12.00 -9.27
CA ALA A 99 3.03 -12.88 -10.40
C ALA A 99 4.23 -13.75 -10.85
N SER A 100 5.45 -13.24 -10.66
CA SER A 100 6.70 -13.88 -11.07
C SER A 100 7.34 -14.79 -10.00
N LEU A 101 6.95 -14.60 -8.73
CA LEU A 101 7.57 -15.25 -7.57
C LEU A 101 7.49 -16.78 -7.64
N THR A 102 8.60 -17.45 -7.31
CA THR A 102 8.62 -18.88 -6.98
C THR A 102 8.93 -19.12 -5.51
N ASP A 103 8.58 -20.31 -4.99
CA ASP A 103 8.59 -20.61 -3.56
C ASP A 103 10.00 -20.61 -2.94
N GLU A 104 11.04 -20.81 -3.75
CA GLU A 104 12.44 -20.90 -3.30
C GLU A 104 13.21 -19.56 -3.36
N GLU A 105 12.59 -18.46 -3.80
CA GLU A 105 13.27 -17.17 -3.93
C GLU A 105 13.58 -16.54 -2.56
N SER A 106 14.85 -16.19 -2.35
CA SER A 106 15.33 -15.46 -1.19
C SER A 106 16.21 -14.27 -1.59
N VAL A 107 16.31 -13.30 -0.70
CA VAL A 107 17.16 -12.12 -0.87
C VAL A 107 17.97 -11.85 0.38
N ASP A 108 19.17 -11.32 0.18
CA ASP A 108 20.06 -10.87 1.26
C ASP A 108 19.88 -9.37 1.46
N LEU A 109 19.62 -8.97 2.70
CA LEU A 109 19.34 -7.57 3.05
C LEU A 109 20.38 -7.06 4.05
N PRO A 110 21.15 -6.02 3.72
CA PRO A 110 22.09 -5.41 4.63
C PRO A 110 21.37 -4.52 5.65
N TYR A 111 21.68 -4.68 6.94
CA TYR A 111 21.17 -3.86 8.03
C TYR A 111 22.21 -3.75 9.15
N GLU A 112 22.58 -2.52 9.51
CA GLU A 112 23.52 -2.20 10.60
C GLU A 112 24.83 -3.03 10.56
N GLY A 113 25.44 -3.11 9.37
CA GLY A 113 26.71 -3.82 9.16
C GLY A 113 26.60 -5.35 9.14
N LYS A 114 25.39 -5.90 9.19
CA LYS A 114 25.09 -7.34 9.07
C LYS A 114 24.25 -7.60 7.82
N THR A 115 24.27 -8.85 7.36
CA THR A 115 23.44 -9.31 6.23
C THR A 115 22.48 -10.39 6.71
N TYR A 116 21.19 -10.22 6.38
CA TYR A 116 20.12 -11.14 6.77
C TYR A 116 19.46 -11.71 5.52
N ARG A 117 19.25 -13.03 5.49
CA ARG A 117 18.53 -13.69 4.40
C ARG A 117 17.06 -13.80 4.73
N TYR A 118 16.21 -13.36 3.82
CA TYR A 118 14.75 -13.47 3.94
C TYR A 118 14.17 -14.19 2.72
N PRO A 119 13.10 -14.98 2.89
CA PRO A 119 12.24 -15.34 1.76
C PRO A 119 11.75 -14.07 1.07
N ARG A 120 11.80 -14.00 -0.26
CA ARG A 120 11.36 -12.80 -1.00
C ARG A 120 9.87 -12.52 -0.75
N SER A 121 9.08 -13.57 -0.53
CA SER A 121 7.66 -13.52 -0.13
C SER A 121 7.42 -12.72 1.16
N PHE A 122 8.37 -12.68 2.10
CA PHE A 122 8.24 -11.93 3.34
C PHE A 122 8.01 -10.43 3.09
N PHE A 123 8.74 -9.83 2.15
CA PHE A 123 8.59 -8.41 1.85
C PHE A 123 7.29 -8.09 1.12
N LEU A 124 6.74 -9.06 0.37
CA LEU A 124 5.41 -8.93 -0.22
C LEU A 124 4.33 -9.00 0.86
N LEU A 125 4.38 -9.99 1.75
CA LEU A 125 3.48 -10.07 2.90
C LEU A 125 3.53 -8.77 3.73
N HIS A 126 4.73 -8.28 4.02
CA HIS A 126 4.93 -7.05 4.76
C HIS A 126 4.32 -5.84 4.04
N ALA A 127 4.54 -5.70 2.73
CA ALA A 127 3.95 -4.61 1.94
C ALA A 127 2.41 -4.64 1.96
N PHE A 128 1.81 -5.82 1.86
CA PHE A 128 0.35 -5.99 1.90
C PHE A 128 -0.21 -5.60 3.27
N GLU A 129 0.34 -6.16 4.35
CA GLU A 129 -0.16 -5.94 5.70
C GLU A 129 0.05 -4.49 6.16
N HIS A 130 1.22 -3.92 5.91
CA HIS A 130 1.51 -2.52 6.21
C HIS A 130 0.60 -1.55 5.44
N GLY A 131 0.20 -1.92 4.22
CA GLY A 131 -0.81 -1.20 3.46
C GLY A 131 -2.20 -1.23 4.13
N MET A 132 -2.63 -2.40 4.60
CA MET A 132 -3.90 -2.58 5.30
C MET A 132 -3.95 -1.79 6.62
N GLU A 133 -2.87 -1.85 7.41
CA GLU A 133 -2.73 -1.13 8.68
C GLU A 133 -2.94 0.37 8.49
N HIS A 134 -2.15 1.02 7.63
CA HIS A 134 -2.24 2.47 7.47
C HIS A 134 -3.49 2.95 6.74
N ARG A 135 -4.10 2.15 5.84
CA ARG A 135 -5.43 2.47 5.32
C ARG A 135 -6.46 2.49 6.45
N THR A 136 -6.37 1.55 7.40
CA THR A 136 -7.25 1.50 8.56
C THR A 136 -7.03 2.71 9.47
N GLU A 137 -5.78 3.10 9.74
CA GLU A 137 -5.47 4.31 10.51
C GLU A 137 -6.02 5.59 9.86
N ILE A 138 -5.89 5.74 8.54
CA ILE A 138 -6.46 6.87 7.80
C ILE A 138 -7.97 6.90 7.96
N LYS A 139 -8.65 5.76 7.72
CA LYS A 139 -10.11 5.66 7.83
C LYS A 139 -10.61 5.98 9.23
N VAL A 140 -9.95 5.45 10.27
CA VAL A 140 -10.31 5.72 11.68
C VAL A 140 -10.11 7.20 12.02
N THR A 141 -8.99 7.80 11.60
CA THR A 141 -8.69 9.22 11.84
C THR A 141 -9.75 10.13 11.22
N LEU A 142 -10.14 9.86 9.97
CA LEU A 142 -11.16 10.62 9.25
C LEU A 142 -12.55 10.42 9.86
N ALA A 143 -12.91 9.18 10.21
CA ALA A 143 -14.20 8.87 10.83
C ALA A 143 -14.40 9.58 12.17
N GLN A 144 -13.34 9.70 13.00
CA GLN A 144 -13.39 10.44 14.26
C GLN A 144 -13.71 11.94 14.08
N ALA A 145 -13.40 12.50 12.91
CA ALA A 145 -13.74 13.87 12.54
C ALA A 145 -15.07 13.99 11.76
N GLY A 146 -15.85 12.91 11.69
CA GLY A 146 -17.12 12.87 10.95
C GLY A 146 -16.95 12.89 9.42
N VAL A 147 -15.77 12.53 8.92
CA VAL A 147 -15.50 12.42 7.48
C VAL A 147 -15.74 10.98 7.04
N GLU A 148 -16.68 10.80 6.11
CA GLU A 148 -16.94 9.49 5.52
C GLU A 148 -15.77 9.05 4.63
N THR A 149 -15.52 7.73 4.60
CA THR A 149 -14.50 7.09 3.78
C THR A 149 -15.09 5.88 3.08
N PRO A 150 -14.53 5.43 1.95
CA PRO A 150 -15.12 4.32 1.20
C PRO A 150 -15.05 3.03 2.01
N ASP A 151 -16.06 2.16 1.82
CA ASP A 151 -15.96 0.79 2.27
C ASP A 151 -14.93 0.05 1.39
N LEU A 152 -13.97 -0.57 2.05
CA LEU A 152 -12.86 -1.28 1.42
C LEU A 152 -12.98 -2.79 1.63
N ASP A 153 -14.15 -3.28 2.04
CA ASP A 153 -14.45 -4.70 2.24
C ASP A 153 -14.42 -5.51 0.93
N GLY A 154 -14.21 -6.82 1.07
CA GLY A 154 -14.10 -7.77 -0.03
C GLY A 154 -15.35 -7.84 -0.91
N TRP A 155 -16.55 -7.51 -0.41
CA TRP A 155 -17.76 -7.46 -1.23
C TRP A 155 -17.70 -6.35 -2.28
N PHE A 156 -17.20 -5.16 -1.91
CA PHE A 156 -16.99 -4.05 -2.84
C PHE A 156 -15.85 -4.34 -3.82
N TYR A 157 -14.82 -5.03 -3.36
CA TYR A 157 -13.76 -5.51 -4.25
C TYR A 157 -14.29 -6.54 -5.25
N SER A 158 -15.15 -7.47 -4.80
CA SER A 158 -15.78 -8.48 -5.65
C SER A 158 -16.49 -7.84 -6.83
N GLU A 159 -17.31 -6.82 -6.58
CA GLU A 159 -17.97 -6.06 -7.65
C GLU A 159 -16.96 -5.40 -8.60
N ALA A 160 -15.95 -4.70 -8.06
CA ALA A 160 -14.93 -4.01 -8.86
C ALA A 160 -14.08 -4.98 -9.71
N ALA A 161 -13.87 -6.20 -9.24
CA ALA A 161 -13.14 -7.25 -9.94
C ALA A 161 -14.02 -8.08 -10.89
N GLY A 162 -15.35 -7.87 -10.88
CA GLY A 162 -16.31 -8.68 -11.64
C GLY A 162 -16.45 -10.11 -11.12
N PHE A 163 -16.18 -10.31 -9.83
CA PHE A 163 -16.39 -11.56 -9.11
C PHE A 163 -17.82 -11.63 -8.57
N GLY A 164 -18.33 -12.86 -8.47
CA GLY A 164 -19.74 -13.10 -8.17
C GLY A 164 -20.60 -12.89 -9.42
N ARG A 165 -21.22 -13.96 -9.89
CA ARG A 165 -22.23 -13.91 -10.95
C ARG A 165 -23.43 -14.70 -10.48
N GLU A 166 -24.62 -14.26 -10.87
CA GLU A 166 -25.83 -15.04 -10.63
C GLU A 166 -25.68 -16.41 -11.29
N VAL A 167 -25.95 -17.47 -10.52
CA VAL A 167 -26.04 -18.83 -11.04
C VAL A 167 -27.51 -19.22 -11.00
N GLY A 168 -28.10 -19.34 -12.18
CA GLY A 168 -29.42 -19.94 -12.39
C GLY A 168 -29.37 -21.45 -12.53
#